data_AF-R5EGZ9-F1
#
_entry.id   AF-R5EGZ9-F1
#
_cell.length_a   1.000
_cell.length_b   1.000
_cell.length_c   1.000
_cell.angle_alpha   90.00
_cell.angle_beta   90.00
_cell.angle_gamma   90.00
#
_symmetry.space_group_name_H-M   'P 1'
#
loop_
_entity.id
_entity.type
_entity.pdbx_description
1 polymer ?
#
loop_
_entity_poly.entity_id
_entity_poly.type
_entity_poly.pdbx_seq_one_letter_code
_entity_poly.pdbx_strand_id
1 'polypeptide(L)' 'MLIEHVWHGEIVPFYPFFTAASDPESTRVMVNEILTVGVAMDVAVTAVWFVAYILVPKLAHKEVIA' A
#
# COMPACT_ATOMS: atom_id res chain seq x y z
N MET A 1 5.38 -10.52 -2.66
CA MET A 1 5.09 -9.15 -2.18
C MET A 1 6.30 -8.21 -2.01
N LEU A 2 7.40 -8.48 -1.29
CA LEU A 2 8.67 -7.70 -1.47
C LEU A 2 9.83 -8.59 -1.88
N ILE A 3 9.99 -9.73 -1.22
CA ILE A 3 10.98 -10.76 -1.56
C ILE A 3 10.84 -11.23 -3.02
N GLU A 4 9.60 -11.30 -3.51
CA GLU A 4 9.29 -11.60 -4.91
C GLU A 4 9.79 -10.53 -5.88
N HIS A 5 9.63 -9.24 -5.57
CA HIS A 5 10.13 -8.13 -6.38
C HIS A 5 11.68 -8.11 -6.38
N VAL A 6 12.30 -8.49 -5.26
CA VAL A 6 13.76 -8.72 -5.20
C VAL A 6 14.17 -9.91 -6.09
N TRP A 7 13.43 -11.03 -6.04
CA TRP A 7 13.71 -12.21 -6.85
C TRP A 7 13.51 -11.99 -8.36
N HIS A 8 12.53 -11.19 -8.75
CA HIS A 8 12.29 -10.79 -10.14
C HIS A 8 13.24 -9.68 -10.63
N GLY A 9 14.14 -9.17 -9.77
CA GLY A 9 15.14 -8.18 -10.14
C GLY A 9 14.60 -6.75 -10.27
N GLU A 10 13.42 -6.47 -9.73
CA GLU A 10 12.82 -5.14 -9.72
C GLU A 10 13.39 -4.26 -8.59
N ILE A 11 13.95 -4.89 -7.55
CA ILE A 11 14.58 -4.23 -6.40
C ILE A 11 16.02 -4.75 -6.19
N VAL A 12 16.99 -3.84 -6.12
CA VAL A 12 18.41 -4.10 -5.84
C VAL A 12 18.90 -3.30 -4.61
N PRO A 13 19.93 -3.77 -3.88
CA PRO A 13 20.38 -3.12 -2.64
C PRO A 13 21.30 -1.90 -2.86
N PHE A 14 21.53 -1.49 -4.10
CA PHE A 14 22.37 -0.35 -4.47
C PHE A 14 21.59 0.63 -5.34
N TYR A 15 22.00 1.91 -5.33
CA TYR A 15 21.34 2.95 -6.11
C TYR A 15 21.33 2.60 -7.62
N PRO A 16 20.21 2.76 -8.35
CA PRO A 16 18.98 3.48 -7.99
C PRO A 16 17.87 2.65 -7.31
N PHE A 17 18.20 1.53 -6.65
CA PHE A 17 17.33 0.61 -5.89
C PHE A 17 16.20 -0.05 -6.67
N PHE A 18 15.40 0.70 -7.42
CA PHE A 18 14.44 0.17 -8.38
C PHE A 18 15.10 0.09 -9.74
N THR A 19 15.14 -1.09 -10.34
CA THR A 19 15.74 -1.27 -11.66
C THR A 19 15.04 -0.40 -12.71
N ALA A 20 13.72 -0.25 -12.58
CA ALA A 20 12.88 0.63 -13.40
C ALA A 20 13.16 2.14 -13.21
N ALA A 21 14.01 2.55 -12.25
CA ALA A 21 14.42 3.94 -12.09
C ALA A 21 15.64 4.33 -12.95
N SER A 22 16.20 3.39 -13.71
CA SER A 22 17.42 3.60 -14.51
C SER A 22 17.15 4.30 -15.85
N ASP A 23 15.91 4.34 -16.30
CA ASP A 23 15.48 4.99 -17.54
C ASP A 23 14.25 5.91 -17.26
N PRO A 24 14.16 7.09 -17.89
CA PRO A 24 13.05 8.02 -17.65
C PRO A 24 11.67 7.48 -18.03
N GLU A 25 11.56 6.63 -19.06
CA GLU A 25 10.27 6.09 -19.50
C GLU A 25 9.71 5.09 -18.48
N SER A 26 10.53 4.13 -18.09
CA SER A 26 10.24 3.11 -17.07
C SER A 26 10.00 3.74 -15.69
N THR A 27 10.74 4.80 -15.35
CA THR A 27 10.51 5.56 -14.11
C THR A 27 9.11 6.15 -14.08
N ARG A 28 8.65 6.72 -15.20
CA ARG A 28 7.31 7.32 -15.30
C ARG A 28 6.22 6.27 -15.15
N VAL A 29 6.39 5.08 -15.74
CA VAL A 29 5.45 3.96 -15.59
C VAL A 29 5.40 3.51 -14.13
N MET A 30 6.55 3.24 -13.51
CA MET A 30 6.67 2.86 -12.11
C MET A 30 5.99 3.87 -11.18
N VAL A 31 6.25 5.17 -11.37
CA VAL A 31 5.62 6.23 -10.56
C VAL A 31 4.10 6.25 -10.77
N ASN A 32 3.62 6.09 -12.00
CA ASN A 32 2.18 6.08 -12.26
C ASN A 32 1.50 4.90 -11.55
N GLU A 33 2.10 3.71 -11.58
CA GLU A 33 1.57 2.53 -10.89
C GLU A 33 1.53 2.72 -9.37
N ILE A 34 2.59 3.28 -8.77
CA ILE A 34 2.62 3.63 -7.35
C ILE A 34 1.52 4.64 -7.01
N LEU A 35 1.34 5.66 -7.86
CA LEU A 35 0.34 6.72 -7.64
C LEU A 35 -1.10 6.24 -7.81
N THR A 36 -1.36 5.26 -8.68
CA THR A 36 -2.73 4.77 -8.88
C THR A 36 -3.04 3.58 -7.99
N VAL A 37 -2.22 2.53 -8.06
CA VAL A 37 -2.47 1.27 -7.35
C VAL A 37 -2.11 1.41 -5.88
N GLY A 38 -0.93 1.94 -5.59
CA GLY A 38 -0.47 2.16 -4.20
C GLY A 38 -1.43 3.05 -3.42
N VAL A 39 -1.80 4.20 -3.99
CA VAL A 39 -2.77 5.11 -3.35
C VAL A 39 -4.15 4.47 -3.18
N ALA A 40 -4.64 3.72 -4.17
CA ALA A 40 -5.92 3.02 -4.03
C ALA A 40 -5.89 2.00 -2.87
N MET A 41 -4.78 1.27 -2.71
CA MET A 41 -4.57 0.36 -1.59
C MET A 41 -4.52 1.09 -0.24
N ASP A 42 -3.78 2.20 -0.17
CA ASP A 42 -3.67 3.01 1.06
C ASP A 42 -5.02 3.57 1.49
N VAL A 43 -5.82 4.06 0.54
CA VAL A 43 -7.18 4.54 0.80
C VAL A 43 -8.08 3.40 1.27
N ALA A 44 -8.02 2.23 0.63
CA ALA A 44 -8.83 1.08 1.00
C ALA A 44 -8.53 0.61 2.44
N VAL A 45 -7.25 0.46 2.79
CA VAL A 45 -6.83 0.06 4.15
C VAL A 45 -7.26 1.11 5.18
N THR A 46 -7.06 2.39 4.87
CA THR A 46 -7.46 3.50 5.75
C THR A 46 -8.97 3.52 5.98
N ALA A 47 -9.77 3.29 4.93
CA ALA A 47 -11.22 3.23 5.02
C ALA A 47 -11.70 2.07 5.91
N VAL A 48 -11.12 0.88 5.73
CA VAL A 48 -11.42 -0.29 6.58
C VAL A 48 -11.09 0.00 8.05
N TRP A 49 -9.92 0.60 8.32
CA TRP A 49 -9.52 0.95 9.67
C TRP A 49 -10.46 1.99 10.30
N PHE A 50 -10.87 3.01 9.54
CA PHE A 50 -11.81 4.02 9.99
C PHE A 50 -13.19 3.43 10.32
N VAL A 51 -13.69 2.52 9.49
CA VAL A 51 -14.94 1.79 9.75
C VAL A 51 -14.84 0.97 11.04
N ALA A 52 -13.74 0.22 11.22
CA ALA A 52 -13.51 -0.55 12.45
C ALA A 52 -13.45 0.36 13.68
N TYR A 53 -12.74 1.48 13.60
CA TYR A 53 -12.63 2.46 14.68
C TYR A 53 -13.99 3.02 15.14
N ILE A 54 -14.95 3.19 14.22
CA ILE A 54 -16.30 3.67 14.55
C ILE A 54 -17.20 2.53 15.05
N LEU A 55 -17.15 1.36 14.41
CA LEU A 55 -18.07 0.26 14.69
C LEU A 55 -17.73 -0.47 16.00
N VAL A 56 -16.44 -0.71 16.28
CA VAL A 56 -16.01 -1.49 17.45
C VAL A 56 -16.49 -0.85 18.78
N PRO A 57 -16.31 0.46 19.02
CA PRO A 57 -16.83 1.09 20.23
C PRO A 57 -18.36 1.06 20.31
N LYS A 58 -19.06 1.23 19.17
CA LYS A 58 -20.53 1.21 19.13
C LYS A 58 -21.09 -0.17 19.47
N LEU A 59 -20.45 -1.24 19.01
CA LEU A 59 -20.82 -2.61 19.36
C LEU A 59 -20.52 -2.89 20.84
N ALA A 60 -19.34 -2.51 21.32
CA ALA A 60 -18.95 -2.67 22.73
C ALA A 60 -19.89 -1.92 23.69
N HIS A 61 -20.28 -0.69 23.37
CA HIS A 61 -21.27 0.06 24.17
C HIS A 61 -22.65 -0.59 24.18
N LYS A 62 -23.06 -1.24 23.09
CA LYS A 62 -24.37 -1.90 23.00
C LYS A 62 -24.43 -3.17 23.86
N GLU A 63 -23.32 -3.91 23.99
CA GLU A 63 -23.26 -5.10 24.85
C GLU A 63 -23.21 -4.78 26.35
N VAL A 64 -22.76 -3.58 26.76
CA VAL A 64 -22.69 -3.18 28.17
C VAL A 64 -24.05 -2.71 28.74
N ILE A 65 -24.99 -2.32 27.88
CA ILE A 65 -26.31 -1.77 28.28
C ILE A 65 -27.44 -2.83 28.13
N ALA A 66 -27.19 -3.96 27.47
CA ALA A 66 -28.10 -5.09 27.33
C ALA A 66 -27.94 -6.10 28.47
#